data_AF-A0A4Y2SVM3-F1
#
_entry.id   AF-A0A4Y2SVM3-F1
#
_cell.length_a   1.000
_cell.length_b   1.000
_cell.length_c   1.000
_cell.angle_alpha   90.00
_cell.angle_beta   90.00
_cell.angle_gamma   90.00
#
_symmetry.space_group_name_H-M   'P 1'
#
loop_
_entity.id
_entity.type
_entity.pdbx_description
1 polymer ?
#
loop_
_entity_poly.entity_id
_entity_poly.type
_entity_poly.pdbx_seq_one_letter_code
_entity_poly.pdbx_strand_id
1 'polypeptide(L)'
;MFNFYRCFIPKAAHILAPIVQFLEGHTNKKKSHSSVRKSSEQLKWNENAEQTFLAAKNAIAETTLLRHPIPGAQLSLWVDASDVAIGGTLAQLSQEKWEPTAFFSMKLNKSQQKWSTYYRELLSI
;
A
#
# COMPACT_ATOMS: atom_id res chain seq x y z
N MET A 1 -13.48 0.08 -1.17
CA MET A 1 -13.30 -0.53 -2.51
C MET A 1 -11.83 -0.78 -2.84
N PHE A 2 -10.94 0.23 -2.81
CA PHE A 2 -9.52 0.07 -3.16
C PHE A 2 -8.81 -1.08 -2.41
N ASN A 3 -9.09 -1.28 -1.12
CA ASN A 3 -8.49 -2.36 -0.33
C ASN A 3 -8.73 -3.76 -0.91
N PHE A 4 -9.85 -4.00 -1.60
CA PHE A 4 -10.14 -5.29 -2.22
C PHE A 4 -9.21 -5.56 -3.41
N TYR A 5 -8.90 -4.53 -4.20
CA TYR A 5 -8.04 -4.64 -5.38
C TYR A 5 -6.54 -4.48 -5.06
N ARG A 6 -6.19 -4.32 -3.78
CA ARG A 6 -4.83 -3.98 -3.35
C ARG A 6 -3.78 -5.03 -3.74
N CYS A 7 -4.17 -6.30 -3.82
CA CYS A 7 -3.26 -7.38 -4.26
C CYS A 7 -3.03 -7.42 -5.77
N PHE A 8 -3.78 -6.66 -6.56
CA PHE A 8 -3.61 -6.55 -8.00
C PHE A 8 -2.84 -5.29 -8.42
N ILE A 9 -2.55 -4.41 -7.47
CA ILE A 9 -1.91 -3.11 -7.73
C ILE A 9 -0.47 -3.14 -7.17
N PRO A 10 0.56 -3.02 -8.01
CA PRO A 10 1.93 -2.91 -7.54
C PRO A 10 2.10 -1.60 -6.74
N LYS A 11 2.84 -1.65 -5.63
CA LYS A 11 3.17 -0.48 -4.78
C LYS A 11 1.93 0.28 -4.27
N ALA A 12 0.81 -0.41 -4.05
CA ALA A 12 -0.45 0.19 -3.64
C ALA A 12 -0.35 1.09 -2.38
N ALA A 13 0.51 0.75 -1.41
CA ALA A 13 0.66 1.57 -0.21
C ALA A 13 1.35 2.91 -0.49
N HIS A 14 2.26 2.99 -1.46
CA HIS A 14 2.87 4.26 -1.88
C HIS A 14 1.84 5.16 -2.54
N ILE A 15 1.04 4.62 -3.46
CA ILE A 15 -0.02 5.37 -4.15
C ILE A 15 -1.00 5.95 -3.14
N LEU A 16 -1.36 5.19 -2.11
CA LEU A 16 -2.30 5.65 -1.08
C LEU A 16 -1.65 6.48 0.04
N ALA A 17 -0.32 6.50 0.17
CA ALA A 17 0.33 7.14 1.31
C ALA A 17 -0.07 8.61 1.52
N PRO A 18 -0.15 9.46 0.46
CA PRO A 18 -0.50 10.86 0.62
C PRO A 18 -1.96 11.07 1.06
N ILE A 19 -2.90 10.29 0.51
CA ILE A 19 -4.32 10.43 0.88
C ILE A 19 -4.59 9.88 2.28
N VAL A 20 -3.89 8.81 2.68
CA VAL A 20 -3.94 8.32 4.07
C VAL A 20 -3.41 9.38 5.03
N GLN A 21 -2.29 10.02 4.69
CA GLN A 21 -1.72 11.11 5.49
C GLN A 21 -2.66 12.33 5.55
N PHE A 22 -3.33 12.67 4.45
CA PHE A 22 -4.33 13.75 4.42
C PHE A 22 -5.51 13.48 5.38
N LEU A 23 -5.84 12.21 5.61
CA LEU A 23 -6.89 11.80 6.56
C LEU A 23 -6.39 11.65 8.01
N GLU A 24 -5.08 11.61 8.24
CA GLU A 24 -4.50 11.52 9.59
C GLU A 24 -4.88 12.79 10.39
N GLY A 25 -5.67 12.64 11.45
CA GLY A 25 -6.14 13.75 12.30
C GLY A 25 -7.62 14.11 12.13
N HIS A 26 -8.25 13.72 11.01
CA HIS A 26 -9.68 13.97 10.72
C HIS A 26 -10.59 12.78 11.03
N THR A 27 -10.11 11.80 11.81
CA THR A 27 -10.87 10.58 12.12
C THR A 27 -12.11 10.89 12.96
N ASN A 28 -13.29 10.47 12.49
CA ASN A 28 -14.54 10.42 13.26
C ASN A 28 -14.39 9.46 14.46
N LYS A 29 -13.90 9.95 15.59
CA LYS A 29 -13.82 9.14 16.82
C LYS A 29 -15.13 9.21 17.60
N LYS A 30 -16.05 8.28 17.31
CA LYS A 30 -17.15 7.91 18.22
C LYS A 30 -16.69 7.30 19.56
N LYS A 31 -15.38 7.28 19.88
CA LYS A 31 -14.80 6.63 21.06
C LYS A 31 -13.55 7.35 21.61
N SER A 32 -13.68 8.58 22.10
CA SER A 32 -12.64 9.15 22.97
C SER A 32 -13.28 9.83 24.18
N HIS A 33 -13.00 9.31 25.37
CA HIS A 33 -13.35 9.92 26.66
C HIS A 33 -12.39 11.05 27.06
N SER A 34 -11.42 11.43 26.22
CA SER A 34 -10.47 12.50 26.54
C SER A 34 -10.79 13.81 25.82
N SER A 35 -10.77 14.89 26.60
CA SER A 35 -11.07 16.29 26.26
C SER A 35 -9.94 17.00 25.50
N VAL A 36 -9.13 16.29 24.71
CA VAL A 36 -7.99 16.87 24.00
C VAL A 36 -8.44 17.46 22.66
N ARG A 37 -8.50 18.79 22.61
CA ARG A 37 -8.65 19.71 21.47
C ARG A 37 -9.31 19.12 20.22
N LYS A 38 -10.61 19.37 20.12
CA LYS A 38 -11.47 19.21 18.95
C LYS A 38 -10.95 20.11 17.81
N SER A 39 -10.17 19.60 16.87
CA SER A 39 -10.09 20.26 15.57
C SER A 39 -11.35 19.90 14.80
N SER A 40 -12.28 20.84 14.77
CA SER A 40 -13.41 20.87 13.82
C SER A 40 -12.95 21.47 12.50
N GLU A 41 -11.68 21.32 12.11
CA GLU A 41 -11.26 21.77 10.79
C GLU A 41 -11.89 20.86 9.75
N GLN A 42 -12.74 21.50 8.97
CA GLN A 42 -13.35 20.91 7.80
C GLN A 42 -12.23 20.40 6.89
N LEU A 43 -12.30 19.13 6.51
CA LEU A 43 -11.33 18.51 5.60
C LEU A 43 -11.39 19.25 4.25
N LYS A 44 -10.42 20.14 4.00
CA LYS A 44 -10.36 20.90 2.75
C LYS A 44 -9.66 20.06 1.70
N TRP A 45 -10.43 19.54 0.76
CA TRP A 45 -9.91 18.83 -0.39
C TRP A 45 -8.96 19.74 -1.16
N ASN A 46 -7.69 19.32 -1.27
CA ASN A 46 -6.65 20.09 -1.95
C ASN A 46 -6.19 19.36 -3.21
N GLU A 47 -5.40 20.04 -4.03
CA GLU A 47 -4.91 19.50 -5.30
C GLU A 47 -4.13 18.20 -5.11
N ASN A 48 -3.32 18.09 -4.06
CA ASN A 48 -2.58 16.85 -3.77
C ASN A 48 -3.50 15.66 -3.47
N ALA A 49 -4.60 15.88 -2.73
CA ALA A 49 -5.61 14.87 -2.46
C ALA A 49 -6.32 14.44 -3.76
N GLU A 50 -6.65 15.39 -4.64
CA GLU A 50 -7.23 15.10 -5.95
C GLU A 50 -6.29 14.26 -6.82
N GLN A 51 -5.03 14.67 -6.96
CA GLN A 51 -4.03 13.94 -7.75
C GLN A 51 -3.81 12.52 -7.21
N THR A 52 -3.74 12.36 -5.89
CA THR A 52 -3.59 11.05 -5.27
C THR A 52 -4.83 10.17 -5.50
N PHE A 53 -6.02 10.75 -5.43
CA PHE A 53 -7.26 10.04 -5.70
C PHE A 53 -7.36 9.59 -7.17
N LEU A 54 -6.98 10.46 -8.11
CA LEU A 54 -6.92 10.12 -9.53
C LEU A 54 -5.87 9.04 -9.81
N ALA A 55 -4.68 9.12 -9.20
CA ALA A 55 -3.66 8.09 -9.30
C ALA A 55 -4.17 6.73 -8.76
N ALA A 56 -4.88 6.73 -7.64
CA ALA A 56 -5.50 5.52 -7.09
C ALA A 56 -6.57 4.94 -8.04
N LYS A 57 -7.37 5.78 -8.69
CA LYS A 57 -8.34 5.32 -9.69
C LYS A 57 -7.65 4.71 -10.90
N ASN A 58 -6.62 5.38 -11.43
CA ASN A 58 -5.87 4.89 -12.59
C ASN A 58 -5.18 3.57 -12.26
N ALA A 59 -4.63 3.42 -11.05
CA ALA A 59 -4.03 2.15 -10.62
C ALA A 59 -5.03 0.98 -10.59
N ILE A 60 -6.30 1.23 -10.23
CA ILE A 60 -7.35 0.22 -10.35
C ILE A 60 -7.68 -0.06 -11.83
N ALA A 61 -7.73 0.98 -12.68
CA ALA A 61 -8.08 0.84 -14.08
C ALA A 61 -6.98 0.10 -14.88
N GLU A 62 -5.72 0.36 -14.56
CA GLU A 62 -4.51 -0.21 -15.19
C GLU A 62 -3.98 -1.42 -14.41
N THR A 63 -4.83 -2.04 -13.60
CA THR A 63 -4.46 -3.19 -12.78
C THR A 63 -3.87 -4.30 -13.66
N THR A 64 -2.75 -4.86 -13.21
CA THR A 64 -2.06 -5.92 -13.94
C THR A 64 -2.91 -7.19 -13.95
N LEU A 65 -3.02 -7.83 -15.12
CA LEU A 65 -3.57 -9.18 -15.24
C LEU A 65 -2.63 -10.16 -14.51
N LEU A 66 -3.01 -10.52 -13.28
CA LEU A 66 -2.33 -11.55 -12.52
C LEU A 66 -2.62 -12.93 -13.09
N ARG A 67 -1.63 -13.82 -13.05
CA ARG A 67 -1.83 -15.20 -13.45
C ARG A 67 -2.53 -15.99 -12.35
N HIS A 68 -3.42 -16.90 -12.75
CA HIS A 68 -3.97 -17.88 -11.83
C HIS A 68 -2.86 -18.78 -11.27
N PRO A 69 -2.88 -19.05 -9.95
CA PRO A 69 -1.95 -19.98 -9.32
C PRO A 69 -1.95 -21.35 -10.00
N ILE A 70 -0.76 -21.85 -10.36
CA ILE A 70 -0.58 -23.21 -10.89
C ILE A 70 -0.15 -24.12 -9.74
N PRO A 71 -0.93 -25.16 -9.39
CA PRO A 71 -0.55 -26.10 -8.34
C PRO A 71 0.80 -26.75 -8.64
N GLY A 72 1.72 -26.71 -7.66
CA GLY A 72 3.05 -27.31 -7.77
C GLY A 72 4.06 -26.51 -8.61
N ALA A 73 3.69 -25.36 -9.18
CA ALA A 73 4.66 -24.49 -9.83
C ALA A 73 5.67 -23.94 -8.83
N GLN A 74 6.91 -23.73 -9.27
CA GLN A 74 7.92 -23.07 -8.46
C GLN A 74 7.48 -21.63 -8.18
N LEU A 75 7.55 -21.23 -6.91
CA LEU A 75 7.22 -19.88 -6.48
C LEU A 75 8.51 -19.09 -6.20
N SER A 76 8.45 -17.79 -6.43
CA SER A 76 9.47 -16.83 -6.02
C SER A 76 8.78 -15.63 -5.38
N LEU A 77 9.35 -15.16 -4.27
CA LEU A 77 8.90 -13.98 -3.56
C LEU A 77 9.95 -12.89 -3.74
N TRP A 78 9.57 -11.79 -4.38
CA TRP A 78 10.43 -10.63 -4.57
C TRP A 78 9.97 -9.54 -3.64
N VAL A 79 10.85 -9.05 -2.78
CA VAL A 79 10.51 -8.07 -1.75
C VAL A 79 11.42 -6.86 -1.86
N ASP A 80 10.90 -5.71 -1.45
CA ASP A 80 11.63 -4.44 -1.46
C ASP A 80 11.10 -3.53 -0.35
N ALA A 81 11.98 -2.70 0.19
CA ALA A 81 11.66 -1.73 1.22
C ALA A 81 12.06 -0.31 0.80
N SER A 82 11.19 0.64 1.11
CA SER A 82 11.49 2.07 1.00
C SER A 82 11.30 2.76 2.33
N ASP A 83 11.61 4.05 2.38
CA ASP A 83 11.38 4.87 3.57
C ASP A 83 9.89 5.06 3.91
N VAL A 84 8.99 4.79 2.96
CA VAL A 84 7.53 5.01 3.12
C VAL A 84 6.78 3.72 3.38
N ALA A 85 7.13 2.66 2.65
CA ALA A 85 6.38 1.41 2.61
C ALA A 85 7.28 0.24 2.21
N ILE A 86 6.86 -0.96 2.58
CA ILE A 86 7.39 -2.23 2.07
C ILE A 86 6.48 -2.76 0.96
N GLY A 87 7.03 -3.57 0.09
CA GLY A 87 6.30 -4.23 -0.98
C GLY A 87 6.83 -5.61 -1.27
N GLY A 88 6.00 -6.41 -1.91
CA GLY A 88 6.38 -7.73 -2.39
C GLY A 88 5.58 -8.15 -3.62
N THR A 89 6.15 -9.03 -4.42
CA THR A 89 5.51 -9.71 -5.54
C THR A 89 5.67 -11.20 -5.34
N LEU A 90 4.54 -11.91 -5.27
CA LEU A 90 4.52 -13.35 -5.42
C LEU A 90 4.48 -13.66 -6.91
N ALA A 91 5.48 -14.39 -7.39
CA ALA A 91 5.57 -14.84 -8.76
C ALA A 91 5.63 -16.37 -8.82
N GLN A 92 5.12 -16.94 -9.90
CA GLN A 92 5.25 -18.36 -10.21
C GLN A 92 6.03 -18.55 -11.51
N LEU A 93 6.78 -19.64 -11.61
CA LEU A 93 7.48 -20.00 -12.84
C LEU A 93 6.54 -20.80 -13.75
N SER A 94 6.33 -20.30 -14.95
CA SER A 94 5.50 -20.91 -15.99
C SER A 94 6.18 -20.73 -17.34
N GLN A 95 6.39 -21.81 -18.10
CA GLN A 95 7.05 -21.76 -19.41
C GLN A 95 8.37 -20.96 -19.39
N GLU A 96 9.21 -21.21 -18.38
CA GLU A 96 10.50 -20.53 -18.17
C GLU A 96 10.43 -19.01 -17.90
N LYS A 97 9.24 -18.48 -17.62
CA LYS A 97 9.01 -17.07 -17.28
C LYS A 97 8.37 -16.92 -15.90
N TRP A 98 8.82 -15.91 -15.17
CA TRP A 98 8.20 -15.53 -13.90
C TRP A 98 6.96 -14.68 -14.17
N GLU A 99 5.81 -15.17 -13.70
CA GLU A 99 4.52 -14.52 -13.85
C GLU A 99 4.00 -14.09 -12.47
N PRO A 100 3.62 -12.81 -12.27
CA PRO A 100 3.08 -12.35 -10.99
C PRO A 100 1.69 -12.94 -10.74
N THR A 101 1.47 -13.42 -9.51
CA THR A 101 0.20 -14.00 -9.04
C THR A 101 -0.45 -13.17 -7.95
N ALA A 102 0.32 -12.35 -7.23
CA ALA A 102 -0.16 -11.38 -6.25
C ALA A 102 0.89 -10.31 -5.93
N PHE A 103 0.43 -9.12 -5.60
CA PHE A 103 1.24 -8.06 -5.01
C PHE A 103 0.90 -7.87 -3.53
N PHE A 104 1.91 -7.50 -2.77
CA PHE A 104 1.79 -7.06 -1.38
C PHE A 104 2.38 -5.67 -1.25
N SER A 105 1.78 -4.84 -0.41
CA SER A 105 2.32 -3.52 -0.09
C SER A 105 1.79 -3.07 1.26
N MET A 106 2.63 -2.43 2.08
CA MET A 106 2.24 -1.97 3.41
C MET A 106 2.98 -0.67 3.75
N LYS A 107 2.22 0.36 4.15
CA LYS A 107 2.78 1.62 4.63
C LYS A 107 3.45 1.38 5.98
N LEU A 108 4.68 1.84 6.12
CA LEU A 108 5.41 1.80 7.38
C LEU A 108 4.83 2.82 8.35
N ASN A 109 4.73 2.45 9.62
CA ASN A 109 4.37 3.39 10.68
C ASN A 109 5.54 4.34 11.02
N LYS A 110 5.26 5.42 11.77
CA LYS A 110 6.27 6.46 12.10
C LYS A 110 7.53 5.93 12.79
N SER A 111 7.45 4.81 13.52
CA SER A 111 8.62 4.18 14.13
C SER A 111 9.41 3.37 13.10
N GLN A 112 8.72 2.57 12.29
CA GLN A 112 9.32 1.72 11.25
C GLN A 112 10.03 2.52 10.16
N GLN A 113 9.49 3.68 9.77
CA GLN A 113 10.15 4.58 8.81
C GLN A 113 11.52 5.04 9.30
N LYS A 114 11.76 5.07 10.62
CA LYS A 114 13.04 5.48 11.24
C LYS A 114 14.02 4.35 11.46
N TRP A 115 13.63 3.11 11.14
CA TRP A 115 14.56 1.98 11.23
C TRP A 115 15.74 2.15 10.27
N SER A 116 16.79 1.35 10.38
CA SER A 116 17.82 1.32 9.33
C SER A 116 17.24 0.67 8.07
N THR A 117 17.85 0.92 6.92
CA THR A 117 17.49 0.24 5.65
C THR A 117 17.46 -1.27 5.84
N TYR A 118 18.48 -1.82 6.52
CA TYR A 118 18.57 -3.26 6.82
C TYR A 118 17.32 -3.80 7.54
N TYR A 119 16.82 -3.11 8.57
CA TYR A 119 15.63 -3.55 9.30
C TYR A 119 14.35 -3.40 8.47
N ARG A 120 14.27 -2.43 7.56
CA ARG A 120 13.13 -2.30 6.65
C ARG A 120 13.13 -3.42 5.60
N GLU A 121 14.28 -3.74 5.03
CA GLU A 121 14.45 -4.88 4.13
C GLU A 121 14.13 -6.20 4.83
N LEU A 122 14.58 -6.37 6.08
CA LEU A 122 14.25 -7.58 6.84
C LEU A 122 12.75 -7.68 7.13
N LEU A 123 12.05 -6.56 7.31
CA LEU A 123 10.59 -6.54 7.50
C LEU A 123 9.82 -6.85 6.21
N SER A 124 10.42 -6.64 5.03
CA SER A 124 9.75 -6.87 3.75
C SER A 124 9.66 -8.36 3.37
N ILE A 125 10.53 -9.21 3.98
CA ILE A 125 10.56 -10.68 3.87
C ILE A 125 9.51 -11.32 4.79
#